data_AF-A0A1F4FFX8-F1
#
_entry.id   AF-A0A1F4FFX8-F1
#
_cell.length_a   1.000
_cell.length_b   1.000
_cell.length_c   1.000
_cell.angle_alpha   90.00
_cell.angle_beta   90.00
_cell.angle_gamma   90.00
#
_symmetry.space_group_name_H-M   'P 1'
#
loop_
_entity.id
_entity.type
_entity.pdbx_description
1 polymer ?
#
loop_
_entity_poly.entity_id
_entity_poly.type
_entity_poly.pdbx_seq_one_letter_code
_entity_poly.pdbx_strand_id
1 'polypeptide(L)'
;MATPPLRRESTVYTRTLARAIEIAGSVEELAAFLASTPAEIGTWATGASNPPMPIFLALVDVVAANALTPTALENLPVARARRSSAAPRWEALSRSA
;
A
#
# COMPACT_ATOMS: atom_id res chain seq x y z
N MET A 1 38.16 10.56 4.71
CA MET A 1 37.29 9.58 5.40
C MET A 1 35.86 9.93 5.03
N ALA A 2 35.23 9.18 4.12
CA ALA A 2 33.87 9.48 3.68
C ALA A 2 32.88 9.05 4.76
N THR A 3 32.05 9.98 5.24
CA THR A 3 30.95 9.67 6.16
C THR A 3 30.05 8.65 5.48
N PRO A 4 29.83 7.45 6.04
CA PRO A 4 28.88 6.52 5.46
C PRO A 4 27.51 7.21 5.41
N PRO A 5 26.75 7.10 4.30
CA PRO A 5 25.40 7.65 4.26
C PRO A 5 24.64 7.08 5.45
N LEU A 6 24.02 7.95 6.25
CA LEU A 6 23.13 7.51 7.32
C LEU A 6 22.10 6.57 6.67
N ARG A 7 22.20 5.26 6.95
CA ARG A 7 21.13 4.34 6.56
C ARG A 7 19.88 4.88 7.23
N ARG A 8 18.93 5.39 6.46
CA ARG A 8 17.65 5.84 7.03
C ARG A 8 17.09 4.68 7.85
N GLU A 9 16.96 4.88 9.15
CA GLU A 9 16.49 3.82 10.04
C GLU A 9 15.10 3.37 9.59
N SER A 10 14.90 2.06 9.52
CA SER A 10 13.58 1.52 9.16
C SER A 10 12.57 1.98 10.21
N THR A 11 11.49 2.60 9.77
CA THR A 11 10.37 2.98 10.63
C THR A 11 9.29 1.90 10.58
N VAL A 12 8.31 1.97 11.49
CA VAL A 12 7.12 1.11 11.38
C VAL A 12 6.43 1.30 10.02
N TYR A 13 6.35 2.54 9.53
CA TYR A 13 5.76 2.86 8.23
C TYR A 13 6.48 2.16 7.08
N THR A 14 7.82 2.27 7.00
CA THR A 14 8.58 1.68 5.90
C THR A 14 8.54 0.16 5.94
N ARG A 15 8.57 -0.45 7.13
CA ARG A 15 8.47 -1.92 7.28
C ARG A 15 7.08 -2.44 6.91
N THR A 16 6.02 -1.77 7.36
CA THR A 16 4.65 -2.11 7.02
C THR A 16 4.41 -1.99 5.51
N LEU A 17 4.91 -0.93 4.88
CA LEU A 17 4.81 -0.76 3.42
C LEU A 17 5.58 -1.83 2.65
N ALA A 18 6.82 -2.11 3.03
CA ALA A 18 7.59 -3.17 2.40
C ALA A 18 6.82 -4.50 2.44
N ARG A 19 6.27 -4.86 3.61
CA ARG A 19 5.49 -6.09 3.75
C ARG A 19 4.18 -6.07 2.96
N ALA A 20 3.47 -4.94 2.93
CA ALA A 20 2.24 -4.81 2.16
C ALA A 20 2.50 -4.90 0.64
N ILE A 21 3.62 -4.36 0.15
CA ILE A 21 4.05 -4.48 -1.26
C ILE A 21 4.32 -5.95 -1.59
N GLU A 22 5.01 -6.68 -0.72
CA GLU A 22 5.24 -8.12 -0.90
C GLU A 22 3.93 -8.91 -0.97
N ILE A 23 2.96 -8.60 -0.10
CA ILE A 23 1.64 -9.24 -0.08
C ILE A 23 0.83 -8.89 -1.34
N ALA A 24 0.89 -7.64 -1.79
CA ALA A 24 0.20 -7.18 -2.98
C ALA A 24 0.78 -7.78 -4.27
N GLY A 25 2.09 -8.06 -4.30
CA GLY A 25 2.83 -8.54 -5.46
C GLY A 25 3.64 -7.45 -6.17
N SER A 26 3.16 -6.20 -6.11
CA SER A 26 3.82 -5.04 -6.70
C SER A 26 3.42 -3.71 -6.05
N VAL A 27 4.20 -2.67 -6.33
CA VAL A 27 3.88 -1.28 -5.90
C VAL A 27 2.61 -0.80 -6.61
N GLU A 28 2.45 -1.15 -7.87
CA GLU A 28 1.32 -0.79 -8.72
C GLU A 28 0.01 -1.40 -8.22
N GLU A 29 0.02 -2.69 -7.84
CA GLU A 29 -1.16 -3.37 -7.28
C GLU A 29 -1.56 -2.79 -5.93
N LEU A 30 -0.58 -2.50 -5.06
CA LEU A 30 -0.86 -1.86 -3.77
C LEU A 30 -1.42 -0.44 -3.96
N ALA A 31 -0.85 0.33 -4.90
CA ALA A 31 -1.33 1.68 -5.21
C ALA A 31 -2.78 1.65 -5.72
N ALA A 32 -3.09 0.73 -6.65
CA ALA A 32 -4.44 0.55 -7.16
C ALA A 32 -5.42 0.18 -6.05
N PHE A 33 -5.05 -0.78 -5.19
CA PHE A 33 -5.86 -1.20 -4.06
C PHE A 33 -6.15 -0.06 -3.08
N LEU A 34 -5.18 0.79 -2.77
CA LEU A 34 -5.34 1.91 -1.82
C LEU A 34 -5.91 3.18 -2.46
N ALA A 35 -6.21 3.16 -3.76
CA ALA A 35 -6.57 4.35 -4.55
C ALA A 35 -5.55 5.50 -4.41
N SER A 36 -4.28 5.11 -4.43
CA SER A 36 -3.10 5.97 -4.38
C SER A 36 -2.29 5.84 -5.67
N THR A 37 -1.23 6.63 -5.81
CA THR A 37 -0.31 6.53 -6.95
C THR A 37 0.94 5.73 -6.57
N PRO A 38 1.60 5.05 -7.53
CA PRO A 38 2.89 4.40 -7.27
C PRO A 38 3.95 5.36 -6.71
N ALA A 39 3.91 6.63 -7.11
CA ALA A 39 4.81 7.67 -6.60
C ALA A 39 4.57 7.97 -5.11
N GLU A 40 3.31 8.04 -4.67
CA GLU A 40 2.97 8.18 -3.24
C GLU A 40 3.48 6.97 -2.44
N ILE A 41 3.21 5.74 -2.92
CA ILE A 41 3.67 4.50 -2.28
C ILE A 41 5.19 4.49 -2.16
N GLY A 42 5.92 4.81 -3.23
CA GLY A 42 7.39 4.88 -3.23
C GLY A 42 7.93 5.94 -2.28
N THR A 43 7.28 7.10 -2.19
CA THR A 43 7.66 8.16 -1.24
C THR A 43 7.55 7.67 0.20
N TRP A 44 6.48 6.95 0.54
CA TRP A 44 6.31 6.39 1.88
C TRP A 44 7.23 5.20 2.15
N ALA A 45 7.45 4.33 1.16
CA ALA A 45 8.29 3.15 1.31
C ALA A 45 9.77 3.50 1.55
N THR A 46 10.24 4.62 0.97
CA THR A 46 11.59 5.15 1.21
C THR A 46 11.74 5.94 2.51
N GLY A 47 10.63 6.20 3.22
CA GLY A 47 10.59 7.04 4.40
C GLY A 47 10.79 8.53 4.10
N ALA A 48 10.64 8.96 2.85
CA ALA A 48 10.71 10.38 2.47
C ALA A 48 9.51 11.18 3.02
N SER A 49 8.37 10.51 3.26
CA SER A 49 7.26 11.04 4.05
C SER A 49 6.49 9.90 4.71
N ASN A 50 5.61 10.23 5.65
CA ASN A 50 4.72 9.25 6.29
C ASN A 50 3.40 9.12 5.52
N PRO A 51 2.81 7.91 5.45
CA PRO A 51 1.47 7.75 4.89
C PRO A 51 0.43 8.45 5.79
N PRO A 52 -0.67 8.95 5.21
CA PRO A 52 -1.83 9.40 5.99
C PRO A 52 -2.35 8.27 6.90
N MET A 53 -2.81 8.61 8.10
CA MET A 53 -3.26 7.62 9.10
C MET A 53 -4.29 6.61 8.55
N PRO A 54 -5.35 7.01 7.81
CA PRO A 54 -6.27 6.08 7.15
C PRO A 54 -5.59 5.01 6.27
N ILE A 55 -4.56 5.42 5.51
CA ILE A 55 -3.79 4.52 4.66
C ILE A 55 -2.91 3.60 5.52
N PHE A 56 -2.30 4.14 6.57
CA PHE A 56 -1.49 3.32 7.47
C PHE A 56 -2.31 2.21 8.12
N LEU A 57 -3.53 2.50 8.59
CA LEU A 57 -4.42 1.48 9.16
C LEU A 57 -4.81 0.43 8.11
N ALA A 58 -5.16 0.84 6.89
CA ALA A 58 -5.42 -0.09 5.79
C ALA A 58 -4.22 -1.01 5.50
N LEU A 59 -2.99 -0.48 5.54
CA LEU A 59 -1.78 -1.28 5.36
C LEU A 59 -1.56 -2.27 6.52
N VAL A 60 -1.87 -1.87 7.75
CA VAL A 60 -1.81 -2.75 8.93
C VAL A 60 -2.80 -3.90 8.76
N ASP A 61 -4.02 -3.63 8.30
CA ASP A 61 -5.03 -4.67 8.06
C ASP A 61 -4.58 -5.65 6.97
N VAL A 62 -3.98 -5.17 5.87
CA VAL A 62 -3.39 -6.03 4.83
C VAL A 62 -2.32 -6.94 5.40
N VAL A 63 -1.41 -6.41 6.23
CA VAL A 63 -0.33 -7.20 6.84
C VAL A 63 -0.87 -8.20 7.85
N ALA A 64 -1.85 -7.81 8.68
CA ALA A 64 -2.48 -8.68 9.66
C ALA A 64 -3.25 -9.83 9.02
N ALA A 65 -3.96 -9.55 7.91
CA ALA A 65 -4.68 -10.57 7.13
C ALA A 65 -3.78 -11.37 6.19
N ASN A 66 -2.55 -10.88 5.94
CA ASN A 66 -1.65 -11.38 4.89
C ASN A 66 -2.34 -11.49 3.52
N ALA A 67 -3.22 -10.55 3.20
CA ALA A 67 -4.00 -10.51 1.97
C ALA A 67 -4.59 -9.10 1.72
N LEU A 68 -4.88 -8.78 0.45
CA LEU A 68 -5.66 -7.58 0.09
C LEU A 68 -7.14 -7.86 0.33
N THR A 69 -7.72 -7.30 1.39
CA THR A 69 -9.10 -7.56 1.81
C THR A 69 -9.99 -6.33 1.68
N PRO A 70 -11.30 -6.48 1.40
CA PRO A 70 -12.22 -5.35 1.42
C PRO A 70 -12.25 -4.60 2.76
N THR A 71 -12.09 -5.32 3.88
CA THR A 71 -12.09 -4.75 5.23
C THR A 71 -10.95 -3.74 5.44
N ALA A 72 -9.77 -3.96 4.85
CA ALA A 72 -8.69 -2.98 4.91
C ALA A 72 -9.06 -1.62 4.28
N LEU A 73 -10.01 -1.60 3.34
CA LEU A 73 -10.47 -0.36 2.70
C LEU A 73 -11.49 0.42 3.54
N GLU A 74 -12.06 -0.18 4.59
CA GLU A 74 -13.04 0.48 5.47
C GLU A 74 -12.43 1.68 6.19
N ASN A 75 -11.11 1.64 6.41
CA ASN A 75 -10.36 2.73 7.01
C ASN A 75 -10.10 3.90 6.06
N LEU A 76 -10.28 3.75 4.74
CA LEU A 76 -9.95 4.79 3.77
C LEU A 76 -11.00 5.91 3.70
N PRO A 77 -10.58 7.15 3.40
CA PRO A 77 -11.54 8.22 3.11
C PRO A 77 -12.43 7.81 1.92
N VAL A 78 -13.73 8.13 2.00
CA VAL A 78 -14.74 7.74 0.98
C VAL A 78 -14.31 8.10 -0.45
N ALA A 79 -13.66 9.24 -0.65
CA ALA A 79 -13.16 9.67 -1.97
C ALA A 79 -12.08 8.75 -2.55
N ARG A 80 -11.28 8.09 -1.70
CA ARG A 80 -10.30 7.06 -2.08
C ARG A 80 -10.98 5.70 -2.23
N ALA A 81 -11.82 5.29 -1.28
CA ALA A 81 -12.51 4.00 -1.34
C ALA A 81 -13.31 3.81 -2.65
N ARG A 82 -13.95 4.87 -3.17
CA ARG A 82 -14.66 4.81 -4.48
C ARG A 82 -13.73 4.57 -5.68
N ARG A 83 -12.47 5.00 -5.61
CA ARG A 83 -11.49 4.79 -6.69
C ARG A 83 -10.90 3.38 -6.66
N SER A 84 -10.82 2.74 -5.50
CA SER A 84 -10.34 1.37 -5.37
C SER A 84 -11.41 0.30 -5.60
N SER A 85 -12.69 0.64 -5.42
CA SER A 85 -13.81 -0.28 -5.71
C SER A 85 -14.06 -0.52 -7.21
N ALA A 86 -13.36 0.19 -8.10
CA ALA A 86 -13.29 -0.21 -9.49
C ALA A 86 -12.50 -1.52 -9.56
N ALA A 87 -13.20 -2.65 -9.72
CA ALA A 87 -12.66 -4.00 -9.63
C ALA A 87 -11.28 -4.12 -10.31
N PRO A 88 -10.31 -4.80 -9.68
CA PRO A 88 -8.99 -4.95 -10.27
C PRO A 88 -9.11 -5.68 -11.62
N ARG A 89 -8.29 -5.26 -12.59
CA ARG A 89 -8.33 -5.73 -13.99
C ARG A 89 -8.27 -7.25 -14.15
N TRP A 90 -7.77 -8.00 -13.16
CA TRP A 90 -7.69 -9.46 -13.19
C TRP A 90 -9.02 -10.17 -12.84
N GLU A 91 -9.97 -9.51 -12.14
CA GLU A 91 -11.33 -10.05 -11.90
C GLU A 91 -12.21 -10.02 -13.16
N ALA A 92 -11.90 -9.18 -14.14
CA ALA A 92 -12.57 -9.16 -15.43
C ALA A 92 -12.19 -10.37 -16.31
N LEU A 93 -11.02 -10.97 -16.05
CA LEU A 93 -10.51 -12.10 -16.83
C LEU A 93 -10.95 -13.46 -16.28
N SER A 94 -11.43 -13.52 -15.03
CA SER A 94 -11.86 -14.76 -14.37
C SER A 94 -13.36 -15.09 -14.54
N ARG A 95 -14.15 -14.22 -15.19
CA ARG A 95 -15.58 -14.43 -15.50
C ARG A 95 -15.88 -14.80 -16.96
N SER A 96 -14.86 -15.12 -17.76
CA SER A 96 -15.03 -15.50 -19.17
C SER A 96 -14.51 -16.89 -19.52
N ALA A 97 -14.48 -17.81 -18.55
CA ALA A 97 -14.20 -19.24 -18.78
C ALA A 97 -15.46 -20.08 -18.60
#